data_AF-G9QI49-F1
#
_entry.id   AF-G9QI49-F1
#
_cell.length_a   1.000
_cell.length_b   1.000
_cell.length_c   1.000
_cell.angle_alpha   90.00
_cell.angle_beta   90.00
_cell.angle_gamma   90.00
#
_symmetry.space_group_name_H-M   'P 1'
#
loop_
_entity.id
_entity.type
_entity.pdbx_description
1 polymer ?
#
loop_
_entity_poly.entity_id
_entity_poly.type
_entity_poly.pdbx_seq_one_letter_code
_entity_poly.pdbx_strand_id
1 'polypeptide(L)'
;MTIMLMKIVMIMIMIVIITIFRHSTESASPKTKNRGKLILDATCAPADIAYPTDLGLLNEAREKLEHIIDVLHEPHKGKLRKPRTYRKRARKDYLSVAKQRKAGARKIRKAVGKQLGYVKRDLEIIKNLVSQSSLSLLSKDEYRQLLVIHELYRQQAEMYKKKTHRVDHRIVS
;
A
#
# COMPACT_ATOMS: atom_id res chain seq x y z
N MET A 1 -25.03 9.14 -19.24
CA MET A 1 -24.06 10.24 -19.03
C MET A 1 -23.17 10.08 -17.79
N THR A 2 -23.50 9.22 -16.83
CA THR A 2 -22.73 9.03 -15.58
C THR A 2 -21.41 8.24 -15.74
N ILE A 3 -21.36 7.23 -16.61
CA ILE A 3 -20.16 6.38 -16.77
C ILE A 3 -19.01 7.12 -17.46
N MET A 4 -19.33 8.01 -18.41
CA MET A 4 -18.32 8.79 -19.15
C MET A 4 -17.69 9.86 -18.25
N LEU A 5 -18.49 10.52 -17.40
CA LEU A 5 -18.03 11.48 -16.42
C LEU A 5 -17.12 10.81 -15.37
N MET A 6 -17.47 9.61 -14.90
CA MET A 6 -16.61 8.85 -13.96
C MET A 6 -15.28 8.40 -14.59
N LYS A 7 -15.28 8.04 -15.89
CA LYS A 7 -14.04 7.73 -16.62
C LYS A 7 -13.15 8.96 -16.77
N ILE A 8 -13.73 10.12 -17.08
CA ILE A 8 -13.00 11.39 -17.20
C ILE A 8 -12.40 11.80 -15.84
N VAL A 9 -13.16 11.67 -14.75
CA VAL A 9 -12.67 11.95 -13.39
C VAL A 9 -11.56 10.97 -12.98
N MET A 10 -11.67 9.66 -13.29
CA MET A 10 -10.59 8.69 -13.07
C MET A 10 -9.33 9.00 -13.89
N ILE A 11 -9.48 9.45 -15.14
CA ILE A 11 -8.36 9.83 -16.01
C ILE A 11 -7.67 11.09 -15.47
N MET A 12 -8.42 12.09 -15.00
CA MET A 12 -7.85 13.28 -14.37
C MET A 12 -7.12 12.94 -13.06
N ILE A 13 -7.63 12.01 -12.27
CA ILE A 13 -6.96 11.52 -11.05
C ILE A 13 -5.66 10.77 -11.41
N MET A 14 -5.64 9.95 -12.46
CA MET A 14 -4.41 9.29 -12.95
C MET A 14 -3.36 10.28 -13.46
N ILE A 15 -3.77 11.33 -14.18
CA ILE A 15 -2.84 12.36 -14.69
C ILE A 15 -2.21 13.13 -13.54
N VAL A 16 -3.01 13.52 -12.53
CA VAL A 16 -2.50 14.19 -11.31
C VAL A 16 -1.54 13.28 -10.54
N ILE A 17 -1.78 11.96 -10.47
CA ILE A 17 -0.88 10.98 -9.86
C ILE A 17 0.46 10.88 -10.62
N ILE A 18 0.44 10.90 -11.97
CA ILE A 18 1.67 10.86 -12.79
C ILE A 18 2.47 12.16 -12.64
N THR A 19 1.82 13.31 -12.52
CA THR A 19 2.49 14.60 -12.35
C THR A 19 3.10 14.77 -10.96
N ILE A 20 2.45 14.25 -9.90
CA ILE A 20 2.97 14.33 -8.52
C ILE A 20 4.15 13.37 -8.28
N PHE A 21 4.21 12.23 -8.97
CA PHE A 21 5.30 11.25 -8.82
C PHE A 21 6.59 11.64 -9.59
N ARG A 22 6.58 12.74 -10.37
CA ARG A 22 7.67 13.11 -11.29
C ARG A 22 8.69 14.12 -10.76
N HIS A 23 8.84 14.24 -9.44
CA HIS A 23 9.88 15.10 -8.86
C HIS A 23 10.54 14.45 -7.65
N SER A 24 11.69 13.82 -7.87
CA SER A 24 12.89 13.88 -7.01
C SER A 24 13.94 12.87 -7.48
N THR A 25 14.74 13.22 -8.50
CA THR A 25 16.14 12.77 -8.61
C THR A 25 16.88 13.72 -9.55
N GLU A 26 17.46 14.79 -9.02
CA GLU A 26 18.74 15.32 -9.52
C GLU A 26 19.30 16.37 -8.56
N SER A 27 20.38 16.00 -7.88
CA SER A 27 21.37 16.95 -7.38
C SER A 27 22.74 16.32 -7.57
N ALA A 28 23.32 16.52 -8.76
CA ALA A 28 24.71 16.24 -9.02
C ALA A 28 25.56 17.28 -8.27
N SER A 29 26.37 16.85 -7.31
CA SER A 29 27.38 17.71 -6.68
C SER A 29 28.79 17.37 -7.22
N PRO A 30 29.65 18.38 -7.43
CA PRO A 30 30.95 18.19 -8.07
C PRO A 30 31.96 17.53 -7.12
N LYS A 31 32.76 16.60 -7.66
CA LYS A 31 33.83 15.90 -6.95
C LYS A 31 35.03 16.82 -6.71
N THR A 32 35.24 17.27 -5.49
CA THR A 32 36.53 17.79 -5.00
C THR A 32 37.36 16.66 -4.38
N LYS A 33 38.65 16.58 -4.73
CA LYS A 33 39.59 15.52 -4.31
C LYS A 33 40.20 15.86 -2.95
N ASN A 34 39.78 15.14 -1.90
CA ASN A 34 40.37 15.26 -0.56
C ASN A 34 41.28 14.04 -0.34
N ARG A 35 42.60 14.23 -0.28
CA ARG A 35 43.57 13.17 0.03
C ARG A 35 43.89 13.18 1.52
N GLY A 36 43.06 12.53 2.32
CA GLY A 36 43.32 12.23 3.73
C GLY A 36 42.85 10.81 4.04
N LYS A 37 43.68 10.00 4.70
CA LYS A 37 43.33 8.63 5.11
C LYS A 37 42.54 8.72 6.42
N LEU A 38 41.21 8.65 6.31
CA LEU A 38 40.32 8.55 7.45
C LEU A 38 40.21 7.08 7.87
N ILE A 39 40.73 6.73 9.05
CA ILE A 39 40.45 5.44 9.69
C ILE A 39 39.22 5.66 10.57
N LEU A 40 38.05 5.29 10.04
CA LEU A 40 36.80 5.23 10.79
C LEU A 40 36.68 3.82 11.36
N ASP A 41 36.68 3.68 12.68
CA ASP A 41 36.09 2.50 13.30
C ASP A 41 34.59 2.52 12.98
N ALA A 42 34.15 1.57 12.15
CA ALA A 42 32.75 1.41 11.83
C ALA A 42 32.06 0.73 13.02
N THR A 43 31.57 1.51 13.99
CA THR A 43 30.50 1.05 14.86
C THR A 43 29.25 0.86 13.98
N CYS A 44 28.90 -0.40 13.70
CA CYS A 44 27.73 -0.76 12.92
C CYS A 44 26.47 -0.12 13.54
N ALA A 45 25.85 0.83 12.84
CA ALA A 45 24.50 1.26 13.12
C ALA A 45 23.53 0.11 12.73
N PRO A 46 22.70 -0.43 13.64
CA PRO A 46 21.66 -1.34 13.24
C PRO A 46 20.59 -0.53 12.49
N ALA A 47 20.63 -0.58 11.16
CA ALA A 47 19.48 -0.17 10.36
C ALA A 47 18.40 -1.25 10.51
N ASP A 48 17.54 -1.11 11.51
CA ASP A 48 16.32 -1.93 11.68
C ASP A 48 15.24 -1.54 10.66
N ILE A 49 15.63 -1.44 9.38
CA ILE A 49 14.73 -1.21 8.27
C ILE A 49 14.49 -2.56 7.61
N ALA A 50 13.37 -3.19 7.94
CA ALA A 50 12.97 -4.44 7.31
C ALA A 50 12.79 -4.23 5.80
N TYR A 51 13.47 -5.04 4.99
CA TYR A 51 13.29 -5.01 3.55
C TYR A 51 11.82 -5.26 3.19
N PRO A 52 11.22 -4.43 2.31
CA PRO A 52 9.81 -4.54 2.02
C PRO A 52 9.54 -5.83 1.24
N THR A 53 8.70 -6.68 1.81
CA THR A 53 8.21 -7.89 1.13
C THR A 53 6.80 -7.66 0.63
N ASP A 54 6.42 -8.30 -0.49
CA ASP A 54 5.04 -8.23 -1.03
C ASP A 54 3.99 -8.54 0.05
N LEU A 55 4.28 -9.52 0.89
CA LEU A 55 3.40 -9.92 1.99
C LEU A 55 3.29 -8.84 3.09
N GLY A 56 4.42 -8.22 3.45
CA GLY A 56 4.47 -7.14 4.44
C GLY A 56 3.73 -5.89 3.96
N LEU A 57 4.00 -5.47 2.72
CA LEU A 57 3.34 -4.32 2.08
C LEU A 57 1.81 -4.51 2.03
N LEU A 58 1.35 -5.69 1.65
CA LEU A 58 -0.08 -5.98 1.62
C LEU A 58 -0.71 -6.02 3.03
N ASN A 59 0.03 -6.44 4.06
CA ASN A 59 -0.47 -6.38 5.43
C ASN A 59 -0.59 -4.94 5.92
N GLU A 60 0.41 -4.10 5.67
CA GLU A 60 0.37 -2.68 6.03
C GLU A 60 -0.77 -1.97 5.29
N ALA A 61 -0.92 -2.23 3.99
CA ALA A 61 -2.02 -1.73 3.20
C ALA A 61 -3.38 -2.13 3.79
N ARG A 62 -3.56 -3.41 4.16
CA ARG A 62 -4.77 -3.87 4.84
C ARG A 62 -5.03 -3.09 6.14
N GLU A 63 -4.03 -2.93 7.01
CA GLU A 63 -4.19 -2.22 8.28
C GLU A 63 -4.61 -0.76 8.07
N LYS A 64 -4.01 -0.09 7.08
CA LYS A 64 -4.36 1.28 6.67
C LYS A 64 -5.78 1.38 6.12
N LEU A 65 -6.21 0.46 5.25
CA LEU A 65 -7.58 0.45 4.73
C LEU A 65 -8.61 0.18 5.83
N GLU A 66 -8.30 -0.74 6.74
CA GLU A 66 -9.15 -1.02 7.90
C GLU A 66 -9.32 0.22 8.81
N HIS A 67 -8.29 1.05 8.94
CA HIS A 67 -8.37 2.33 9.65
C HIS A 67 -9.23 3.35 8.87
N ILE A 68 -9.02 3.48 7.56
CA ILE A 68 -9.83 4.36 6.68
C ILE A 68 -11.33 4.00 6.75
N ILE A 69 -11.66 2.71 6.78
CA ILE A 69 -13.04 2.23 6.97
C ILE A 69 -13.62 2.75 8.30
N ASP A 70 -12.82 2.81 9.35
CA ASP A 70 -13.26 3.25 10.67
C ASP A 70 -13.53 4.75 10.67
N VAL A 71 -12.65 5.56 10.06
CA VAL A 71 -12.84 7.01 9.89
C VAL A 71 -14.09 7.31 9.06
N LEU A 72 -14.28 6.65 7.92
CA LEU A 72 -15.44 6.86 7.06
C LEU A 72 -16.76 6.40 7.70
N HIS A 73 -16.70 5.41 8.61
CA HIS A 73 -17.87 4.90 9.32
C HIS A 73 -18.21 5.70 10.58
N GLU A 74 -17.28 6.49 11.13
CA GLU A 74 -17.46 7.28 12.35
C GLU A 74 -18.78 8.08 12.41
N PRO A 75 -19.18 8.83 11.36
CA PRO A 75 -20.43 9.61 11.39
C PRO A 75 -21.71 8.77 11.31
N HIS A 76 -21.58 7.49 10.98
CA HIS A 76 -22.66 6.54 10.78
C HIS A 76 -22.87 5.62 11.99
N LYS A 77 -22.06 5.76 13.04
CA LYS A 77 -22.25 5.04 14.30
C LYS A 77 -23.66 5.30 14.84
N GLY A 78 -24.37 4.21 15.15
CA GLY A 78 -25.78 4.24 15.59
C GLY A 78 -26.82 4.28 14.46
N LYS A 79 -26.45 4.69 13.23
CA LYS A 79 -27.35 4.72 12.07
C LYS A 79 -27.21 3.50 11.19
N LEU A 80 -25.98 3.16 10.83
CA LEU A 80 -25.67 2.04 9.94
C LEU A 80 -24.76 1.04 10.63
N ARG A 81 -25.04 -0.25 10.40
CA ARG A 81 -24.16 -1.32 10.87
C ARG A 81 -22.82 -1.25 10.17
N LYS A 82 -21.74 -1.33 10.96
CA LYS A 82 -20.37 -1.35 10.44
C LYS A 82 -20.16 -2.57 9.55
N PRO A 83 -19.60 -2.42 8.34
CA PRO A 83 -19.27 -3.54 7.47
C PRO A 83 -18.35 -4.56 8.15
N ARG A 84 -18.53 -5.84 7.83
CA ARG A 84 -17.73 -6.92 8.41
C ARG A 84 -16.30 -6.89 7.84
N THR A 85 -15.35 -6.46 8.66
CA THR A 85 -13.90 -6.60 8.39
C THR A 85 -13.33 -7.89 8.97
N TYR A 86 -12.24 -8.40 8.41
CA TYR A 86 -11.62 -9.68 8.82
C TYR A 86 -10.32 -9.50 9.61
N ARG A 87 -10.16 -8.39 10.35
CA ARG A 87 -8.93 -7.96 11.04
C ARG A 87 -8.18 -9.09 11.75
N LYS A 88 -8.87 -9.77 12.69
CA LYS A 88 -8.30 -10.87 13.50
C LYS A 88 -7.83 -12.04 12.63
N ARG A 89 -8.63 -12.42 11.63
CA ARG A 89 -8.32 -13.54 10.73
C ARG A 89 -7.15 -13.19 9.81
N ALA A 90 -7.17 -12.00 9.22
CA ALA A 90 -6.14 -11.53 8.32
C ALA A 90 -4.79 -11.38 9.02
N ARG A 91 -4.78 -10.84 10.25
CA ARG A 91 -3.59 -10.76 11.10
C ARG A 91 -3.06 -12.15 11.45
N LYS A 92 -3.92 -13.10 11.83
CA LYS A 92 -3.50 -14.49 12.11
C LYS A 92 -2.89 -15.15 10.87
N ASP A 93 -3.52 -14.99 9.71
CA ASP A 93 -3.01 -15.50 8.44
C ASP A 93 -1.64 -14.91 8.09
N TYR A 94 -1.45 -13.60 8.27
CA TYR A 94 -0.16 -12.93 8.09
C TYR A 94 0.90 -13.50 9.04
N LEU A 95 0.63 -13.49 10.35
CA LEU A 95 1.58 -13.94 11.37
C LEU A 95 1.99 -15.41 11.20
N SER A 96 1.09 -16.25 10.69
CA SER A 96 1.39 -17.66 10.42
C SER A 96 2.52 -17.86 9.40
N VAL A 97 2.78 -16.88 8.54
CA VAL A 97 3.85 -16.90 7.55
C VAL A 97 5.00 -15.99 7.95
N ALA A 98 4.71 -14.78 8.45
CA ALA A 98 5.72 -13.81 8.87
C ALA A 98 6.63 -14.32 10.00
N LYS A 99 6.10 -15.16 10.91
CA LYS A 99 6.89 -15.75 12.00
C LYS A 99 7.77 -16.94 11.58
N GLN A 100 7.70 -17.39 10.33
CA GLN A 100 8.49 -18.55 9.89
C GLN A 100 9.87 -18.12 9.44
N ARG A 101 10.92 -18.80 9.94
CA ARG A 101 12.31 -18.54 9.56
C ARG A 101 12.55 -18.61 8.04
N LYS A 102 11.96 -19.59 7.36
CA LYS A 102 12.00 -19.76 5.90
C LYS A 102 10.67 -20.31 5.40
N ALA A 103 9.80 -19.44 4.89
CA ALA A 103 8.56 -19.86 4.26
C ALA A 103 8.82 -20.28 2.80
N GLY A 104 8.33 -21.45 2.39
CA GLY A 104 8.46 -21.91 1.00
C GLY A 104 7.63 -21.07 0.03
N ALA A 105 8.07 -20.97 -1.23
CA ALA A 105 7.45 -20.14 -2.27
C ALA A 105 5.93 -20.37 -2.43
N ARG A 106 5.47 -21.63 -2.39
CA ARG A 106 4.04 -21.97 -2.46
C ARG A 106 3.23 -21.39 -1.29
N LYS A 107 3.80 -21.39 -0.08
CA LYS A 107 3.17 -20.85 1.12
C LYS A 107 3.13 -19.32 1.07
N ILE A 108 4.23 -18.68 0.66
CA ILE A 108 4.30 -17.22 0.44
C ILE A 108 3.22 -16.81 -0.56
N ARG A 109 3.14 -17.49 -1.71
CA ARG A 109 2.13 -17.22 -2.73
C ARG A 109 0.71 -17.38 -2.19
N LYS A 110 0.43 -18.42 -1.40
CA LYS A 110 -0.89 -18.60 -0.76
C LYS A 110 -1.21 -17.44 0.20
N ALA A 111 -0.23 -16.97 0.97
CA ALA A 111 -0.39 -15.86 1.89
C ALA A 111 -0.62 -14.52 1.18
N VAL A 112 0.14 -14.24 0.12
CA VAL A 112 -0.05 -13.07 -0.76
C VAL A 112 -1.46 -13.09 -1.35
N GLY A 113 -1.92 -14.23 -1.88
CA GLY A 113 -3.28 -14.35 -2.41
C GLY A 113 -4.37 -14.09 -1.36
N LYS A 114 -4.18 -14.56 -0.12
CA LYS A 114 -5.08 -14.23 1.00
C LYS A 114 -5.07 -12.74 1.31
N GLN A 115 -3.90 -12.11 1.42
CA GLN A 115 -3.79 -10.67 1.71
C GLN A 115 -4.40 -9.81 0.60
N LEU A 116 -4.14 -10.12 -0.67
CA LEU A 116 -4.82 -9.50 -1.80
C LEU A 116 -6.34 -9.60 -1.69
N GLY A 117 -6.85 -10.77 -1.25
CA GLY A 117 -8.28 -10.95 -1.03
C GLY A 117 -8.84 -10.18 0.18
N TYR A 118 -8.05 -9.85 1.19
CA TYR A 118 -8.45 -8.96 2.28
C TYR A 118 -8.49 -7.51 1.79
N VAL A 119 -7.39 -7.02 1.22
CA VAL A 119 -7.26 -5.67 0.64
C VAL A 119 -8.37 -5.40 -0.38
N LYS A 120 -8.66 -6.34 -1.29
CA LYS A 120 -9.75 -6.19 -2.27
C LYS A 120 -11.09 -5.90 -1.60
N ARG A 121 -11.44 -6.66 -0.56
CA ARG A 121 -12.72 -6.49 0.15
C ARG A 121 -12.76 -5.17 0.91
N ASP A 122 -11.65 -4.76 1.52
CA ASP A 122 -11.59 -3.48 2.23
C ASP A 122 -11.74 -2.30 1.25
N LEU A 123 -11.14 -2.38 0.06
CA LEU A 123 -11.36 -1.41 -1.03
C LEU A 123 -12.81 -1.39 -1.51
N GLU A 124 -13.46 -2.54 -1.63
CA GLU A 124 -14.90 -2.62 -1.98
C GLU A 124 -15.78 -1.99 -0.90
N ILE A 125 -15.46 -2.21 0.39
CA ILE A 125 -16.15 -1.56 1.51
C ILE A 125 -15.98 -0.05 1.45
N ILE A 126 -14.76 0.45 1.24
CA ILE A 126 -14.49 1.89 1.13
C ILE A 126 -15.28 2.49 -0.04
N LYS A 127 -15.27 1.83 -1.21
CA LYS A 127 -16.05 2.26 -2.37
C LYS A 127 -17.53 2.43 -2.05
N ASN A 128 -18.11 1.51 -1.28
CA ASN A 128 -19.51 1.58 -0.86
C ASN A 128 -19.75 2.62 0.25
N LEU A 129 -18.77 2.87 1.12
CA LEU A 129 -18.87 3.92 2.14
C LEU A 129 -18.78 5.31 1.51
N VAL A 130 -17.95 5.51 0.49
CA VAL A 130 -17.80 6.79 -0.22
C VAL A 130 -19.08 7.23 -0.95
N SER A 131 -20.01 6.33 -1.25
CA SER A 131 -21.33 6.73 -1.77
C SER A 131 -22.27 7.27 -0.68
N GLN A 132 -21.91 7.09 0.59
CA GLN A 132 -22.70 7.49 1.76
C GLN A 132 -21.99 8.60 2.56
N SER A 133 -20.66 8.64 2.53
CA SER A 133 -19.80 9.55 3.27
C SER A 133 -18.85 10.31 2.34
N SER A 134 -18.58 11.57 2.68
CA SER A 134 -17.63 12.39 1.94
C SER A 134 -16.19 11.95 2.23
N LEU A 135 -15.35 11.90 1.19
CA LEU A 135 -13.90 11.70 1.31
C LEU A 135 -13.20 12.82 2.09
N SER A 136 -13.86 13.97 2.29
CA SER A 136 -13.35 15.07 3.11
C SER A 136 -13.15 14.72 4.59
N LEU A 137 -13.68 13.58 5.04
CA LEU A 137 -13.47 13.06 6.39
C LEU A 137 -12.05 12.51 6.59
N LEU A 138 -11.37 12.17 5.50
CA LEU A 138 -9.99 11.66 5.54
C LEU A 138 -9.00 12.83 5.64
N SER A 139 -7.98 12.64 6.45
CA SER A 139 -6.80 13.51 6.43
C SER A 139 -6.08 13.41 5.08
N LYS A 140 -5.27 14.42 4.77
CA LYS A 140 -4.46 14.44 3.54
C LYS A 140 -3.56 13.21 3.41
N ASP A 141 -3.05 12.70 4.53
CA ASP A 141 -2.19 11.52 4.55
C ASP A 141 -2.99 10.24 4.31
N GLU A 142 -4.13 10.05 4.97
CA GLU A 142 -5.01 8.89 4.75
C GLU A 142 -5.51 8.82 3.30
N TYR A 143 -5.85 9.97 2.72
CA TYR A 143 -6.23 10.05 1.30
C TYR A 143 -5.06 9.65 0.38
N ARG A 144 -3.85 10.14 0.64
CA ARG A 144 -2.65 9.74 -0.12
C ARG A 144 -2.38 8.25 0.04
N GLN A 145 -2.47 7.71 1.25
CA GLN A 145 -2.30 6.28 1.52
C GLN A 145 -3.32 5.45 0.75
N LEU A 146 -4.59 5.87 0.69
CA LEU A 146 -5.62 5.20 -0.09
C LEU A 146 -5.23 5.11 -1.57
N LEU A 147 -4.75 6.20 -2.17
CA LEU A 147 -4.29 6.23 -3.56
C LEU A 147 -3.09 5.30 -3.80
N VAL A 148 -2.10 5.35 -2.92
CA VAL A 148 -0.91 4.48 -3.00
C VAL A 148 -1.31 3.01 -2.87
N ILE A 149 -2.24 2.69 -1.95
CA ILE A 149 -2.72 1.32 -1.74
C ILE A 149 -3.50 0.81 -2.96
N HIS A 150 -4.28 1.67 -3.62
CA HIS A 150 -4.96 1.30 -4.88
C HIS A 150 -3.96 0.87 -5.96
N GLU A 151 -2.90 1.66 -6.14
CA GLU A 151 -1.85 1.34 -7.10
C GLU A 151 -1.05 0.10 -6.67
N LEU A 152 -0.72 -0.05 -5.38
CA LEU A 152 -0.05 -1.23 -4.85
C LEU A 152 -0.89 -2.49 -5.11
N TYR A 153 -2.20 -2.42 -4.85
CA TYR A 153 -3.13 -3.51 -5.11
C TYR A 153 -3.16 -3.87 -6.60
N ARG A 154 -3.23 -2.89 -7.50
CA ARG A 154 -3.18 -3.11 -8.95
C ARG A 154 -1.93 -3.88 -9.36
N GLN A 155 -0.76 -3.39 -8.94
CA GLN A 155 0.54 -3.97 -9.27
C GLN A 155 0.68 -5.40 -8.70
N GLN A 156 0.35 -5.59 -7.42
CA GLN A 156 0.45 -6.90 -6.76
C GLN A 156 -0.55 -7.92 -7.31
N ALA A 157 -1.77 -7.50 -7.64
CA ALA A 157 -2.77 -8.37 -8.27
C ALA A 157 -2.33 -8.83 -9.67
N GLU A 158 -1.72 -7.93 -10.45
CA GLU A 158 -1.15 -8.25 -11.76
C GLU A 158 -0.01 -9.25 -11.65
N MET A 159 0.98 -8.98 -10.80
CA MET A 159 2.11 -9.87 -10.51
C MET A 159 1.63 -11.26 -10.05
N TYR A 160 0.63 -11.27 -9.15
CA TYR A 160 0.03 -12.51 -8.68
C TYR A 160 -0.61 -13.31 -9.82
N LYS A 161 -1.41 -12.66 -10.69
CA LYS A 161 -2.08 -13.31 -11.82
C LYS A 161 -1.10 -13.83 -12.86
N LYS A 162 -0.12 -13.01 -13.26
CA LYS A 162 0.88 -13.33 -14.29
C LYS A 162 1.99 -14.27 -13.78
N LYS A 163 2.08 -14.51 -12.47
CA LYS A 163 3.18 -15.27 -11.83
C LYS A 163 4.54 -14.62 -12.08
N THR A 164 4.60 -13.30 -12.13
CA THR A 164 5.83 -12.53 -12.33
C THR A 164 6.19 -11.78 -11.05
N HIS A 165 7.47 -11.44 -10.91
CA HIS A 165 7.97 -10.57 -9.83
C HIS A 165 8.31 -9.16 -10.33
N ARG A 166 8.01 -8.87 -11.60
CA ARG A 166 8.31 -7.61 -12.28
C ARG A 166 7.02 -6.93 -12.72
N VAL A 167 6.99 -5.62 -12.51
CA VAL A 167 5.99 -4.67 -12.97
C VAL A 167 6.73 -3.36 -13.20
N ASP A 168 6.42 -2.67 -14.28
CA ASP A 168 7.03 -1.38 -14.58
C ASP A 168 6.57 -0.32 -13.56
N HIS A 169 7.49 0.54 -13.13
CA HIS A 169 7.24 1.60 -12.14
C HIS A 169 6.65 1.07 -10.82
N ARG A 170 7.21 -0.04 -10.31
CA ARG A 170 6.79 -0.63 -9.04
C ARG A 170 6.93 0.39 -7.91
N ILE A 171 5.87 0.56 -7.10
CA ILE A 171 5.81 1.52 -5.98
C ILE A 171 6.91 1.25 -4.93
N VAL A 172 7.41 0.02 -4.90
CA VAL A 172 8.52 -0.41 -4.05
C VAL A 172 9.55 -1.10 -4.92
N SER A 173 10.71 -0.46 -5.09
CA SER A 173 11.90 -1.01 -5.73
C SER A 173 12.93 -1.37 -4.68
#